data_AF-A0A2V7Y2U7-F1
#
_entry.id   AF-A0A2V7Y2U7-F1
#
_cell.length_a   1.000
_cell.length_b   1.000
_cell.length_c   1.000
_cell.angle_alpha   90.00
_cell.angle_beta   90.00
_cell.angle_gamma   90.00
#
_symmetry.space_group_name_H-M   'P 1'
#
loop_
_entity.id
_entity.type
_entity.pdbx_description
1 polymer ?
#
loop_
_entity_poly.entity_id
_entity_poly.type
_entity_poly.pdbx_seq_one_letter_code
_entity_poly.pdbx_strand_id
1 'polypeptide(L)'
;MARGVTGVREVSNTVEAEEAQALPHPGASAEAVPVPPGVPRPPAGPIHPIFPGVTAEQVQEMLREGHRAMERGAPEEALAIFGSVLVMDPSNKDAHQGMRDAGKAMGAKGKVDREAIQQRIQREQAQREQALRERLEREAAAREQAARDRERAARDRERRRGLPSPSPPS
;
A
#
# COMPACT_ATOMS: atom_id res chain seq x y z
N MET A 1 2.46 -5.94 -32.51
CA MET A 1 1.11 -5.50 -32.93
C MET A 1 0.09 -6.26 -32.10
N ALA A 2 -0.48 -5.65 -31.06
CA ALA A 2 -1.50 -6.27 -30.20
C ALA A 2 -2.89 -5.96 -30.77
N ARG A 3 -3.66 -7.00 -31.09
CA ARG A 3 -5.06 -6.88 -31.57
C ARG A 3 -5.97 -6.62 -30.37
N GLY A 4 -6.62 -5.47 -30.34
CA GLY A 4 -7.68 -5.15 -29.38
C GLY A 4 -8.95 -5.94 -29.69
N VAL A 5 -9.56 -6.54 -28.67
CA VAL A 5 -10.80 -7.30 -28.79
C VAL A 5 -11.97 -6.30 -28.76
N THR A 6 -12.57 -6.04 -29.92
CA THR A 6 -13.74 -5.16 -30.07
C THR A 6 -15.00 -5.89 -29.60
N GLY A 7 -15.70 -5.36 -28.60
CA GLY A 7 -17.06 -5.83 -28.25
C GLY A 7 -17.42 -5.88 -26.76
N VAL A 8 -16.48 -5.69 -25.84
CA VAL A 8 -16.79 -5.68 -24.41
C VAL A 8 -17.28 -4.29 -24.00
N ARG A 9 -18.60 -4.13 -23.81
CA ARG A 9 -19.22 -2.86 -23.44
C ARG A 9 -19.38 -2.65 -21.93
N GLU A 10 -19.36 -3.70 -21.11
CA GLU A 10 -19.35 -3.59 -19.66
C GLU A 10 -18.91 -4.93 -19.05
N VAL A 11 -18.04 -4.88 -18.03
CA VAL A 11 -17.71 -6.02 -17.17
C VAL A 11 -18.13 -5.62 -15.76
N SER A 12 -19.31 -6.05 -15.36
CA SER A 12 -19.85 -5.83 -14.02
C SER A 12 -19.50 -7.06 -13.19
N ASN A 13 -18.50 -6.93 -12.31
CA ASN A 13 -18.14 -8.00 -11.38
C ASN A 13 -18.79 -7.69 -10.02
N THR A 14 -20.00 -8.23 -9.83
CA THR A 14 -20.72 -8.13 -8.56
C THR A 14 -20.21 -9.25 -7.66
N VAL A 15 -19.33 -8.92 -6.70
CA VAL A 15 -18.98 -9.84 -5.61
C VAL A 15 -19.95 -9.54 -4.48
N GLU A 16 -21.05 -10.31 -4.42
CA GLU A 16 -21.93 -10.32 -3.27
C GLU A 16 -21.11 -10.78 -2.06
N ALA A 17 -20.89 -9.85 -1.13
CA ALA A 17 -20.26 -10.14 0.15
C ALA A 17 -21.26 -10.93 1.00
N GLU A 18 -21.24 -12.25 0.84
CA GLU A 18 -21.95 -13.14 1.73
C GLU A 18 -21.34 -13.01 3.13
N GLU A 19 -22.19 -12.59 4.05
CA GLU A 19 -21.97 -12.40 5.47
C GLU A 19 -21.56 -13.75 6.09
N ALA A 20 -20.25 -14.00 6.16
CA ALA A 20 -19.68 -15.18 6.77
C ALA A 20 -20.04 -15.20 8.27
N GLN A 21 -21.10 -15.96 8.57
CA GLN A 21 -21.53 -16.34 9.89
C GLN A 21 -20.34 -16.83 10.72
N ALA A 22 -20.17 -16.20 11.87
CA ALA A 22 -19.28 -16.63 12.92
C ALA A 22 -19.71 -18.02 13.43
N LEU A 23 -19.04 -19.07 12.92
CA LEU A 23 -19.05 -20.38 13.54
C LEU A 23 -18.11 -20.37 14.76
N PRO A 24 -18.59 -20.64 15.98
CA PRO A 24 -17.72 -20.95 17.10
C PRO A 24 -17.11 -22.34 16.85
N HIS A 25 -15.79 -22.41 16.67
CA HIS A 25 -15.09 -23.69 16.67
C HIS A 25 -15.03 -24.23 18.11
N PRO A 26 -15.67 -25.37 18.43
CA PRO A 26 -15.43 -26.06 19.69
C PRO A 26 -14.02 -26.66 19.68
N GLY A 27 -13.37 -26.64 20.84
CA GLY A 27 -12.00 -27.10 21.02
C GLY A 27 -11.77 -28.51 20.46
N ALA A 28 -10.98 -28.58 19.39
CA ALA A 28 -10.33 -29.81 18.99
C ALA A 28 -8.93 -29.79 19.64
N SER A 29 -8.86 -30.38 20.82
CA SER A 29 -7.62 -30.88 21.40
C SER A 29 -6.89 -31.67 20.33
N ALA A 30 -5.79 -31.10 19.81
CA ALA A 30 -4.85 -31.85 19.00
C ALA A 30 -4.27 -32.95 19.89
N GLU A 31 -4.73 -34.18 19.66
CA GLU A 31 -4.12 -35.38 20.19
C GLU A 31 -2.61 -35.33 19.89
N ALA A 32 -1.83 -35.33 20.96
CA ALA A 32 -0.39 -35.42 20.91
C ALA A 32 -0.03 -36.78 20.28
N VAL A 33 0.36 -36.76 19.01
CA VAL A 33 0.94 -37.93 18.35
C VAL A 33 2.20 -38.31 19.12
N PRO A 34 2.29 -39.51 19.73
CA PRO A 34 3.48 -39.93 20.46
C PRO A 34 4.65 -40.05 19.49
N VAL A 35 5.63 -39.17 19.66
CA VAL A 35 6.87 -39.19 18.87
C VAL A 35 7.62 -40.50 19.19
N PRO A 36 7.97 -41.33 18.19
CA PRO A 36 8.67 -42.58 18.44
C PRO A 36 10.06 -42.31 19.04
N PRO A 37 10.41 -42.93 20.18
CA PRO A 37 11.75 -42.81 20.74
C PRO A 37 12.73 -43.62 19.89
N GLY A 38 13.80 -42.97 19.41
CA GLY A 38 15.03 -43.70 19.05
C GLY A 38 15.49 -43.65 17.61
N VAL A 39 15.34 -42.53 16.90
CA VAL A 39 16.24 -42.29 15.76
C VAL A 39 17.58 -41.80 16.35
N PRO A 40 18.67 -42.56 16.24
CA PRO A 40 19.98 -42.11 16.71
C PRO A 40 20.36 -40.84 15.96
N ARG A 41 20.45 -39.73 16.72
CA ARG A 41 20.93 -38.46 16.19
C ARG A 41 22.36 -38.70 15.71
N PRO A 42 22.66 -38.52 14.40
CA PRO A 42 24.01 -38.74 13.91
C PRO A 42 24.98 -37.81 14.67
N PRO A 43 26.20 -38.28 14.98
CA PRO A 43 27.19 -37.45 15.64
C PRO A 43 27.45 -36.22 14.78
N ALA A 44 27.44 -35.05 15.41
CA ALA A 44 27.85 -33.79 14.80
C ALA A 44 29.36 -33.88 14.51
N GLY A 45 29.71 -34.56 13.42
CA GLY A 45 31.04 -34.45 12.84
C GLY A 45 31.27 -33.01 12.39
N PRO A 46 32.54 -32.58 12.25
CA PRO A 46 32.86 -31.29 11.66
C PRO A 46 32.21 -31.22 10.27
N ILE A 47 31.19 -30.36 10.15
CA ILE A 47 30.45 -30.15 8.92
C ILE A 47 31.42 -29.47 7.96
N HIS A 48 31.99 -30.27 7.05
CA HIS A 48 32.80 -29.73 5.97
C HIS A 48 31.88 -29.02 4.97
N PRO A 49 32.25 -27.84 4.46
CA PRO A 49 31.50 -27.17 3.42
C PRO A 49 31.36 -28.13 2.22
N ILE A 50 30.13 -28.25 1.71
CA ILE A 50 29.78 -29.18 0.62
C ILE A 50 30.53 -28.82 -0.67
N PHE A 51 31.02 -27.57 -0.77
CA PHE A 51 31.81 -27.08 -1.89
C PHE A 51 33.32 -27.14 -1.60
N PRO A 52 34.09 -27.98 -2.32
CA PRO A 52 35.55 -27.99 -2.19
C PRO A 52 36.13 -26.66 -2.67
N GLY A 53 36.76 -25.92 -1.76
CA GLY A 53 37.46 -24.66 -2.06
C GLY A 53 36.99 -23.44 -1.27
N VAL A 54 35.86 -23.51 -0.58
CA VAL A 54 35.40 -22.40 0.29
C VAL A 54 36.05 -22.52 1.66
N THR A 55 36.82 -21.50 2.06
CA THR A 55 37.45 -21.45 3.38
C THR A 55 36.50 -20.85 4.42
N ALA A 56 36.71 -21.18 5.70
CA ALA A 56 35.97 -20.55 6.79
C ALA A 56 36.15 -19.03 6.83
N GLU A 57 37.31 -18.53 6.39
CA GLU A 57 37.60 -17.09 6.28
C GLU A 57 36.70 -16.41 5.24
N GLN A 58 36.50 -17.06 4.09
CA GLN A 58 35.60 -16.54 3.05
C GLN A 58 34.16 -16.46 3.55
N VAL A 59 33.70 -17.48 4.29
CA VAL A 59 32.37 -17.46 4.93
C VAL A 59 32.25 -16.28 5.91
N GLN A 60 33.27 -16.04 6.74
CA GLN A 60 33.27 -14.91 7.66
C GLN A 60 33.29 -13.56 6.95
N GLU A 61 34.01 -13.43 5.83
CA GLU A 61 34.02 -12.22 5.01
C GLU A 61 32.63 -11.94 4.43
N MET A 62 31.97 -12.95 3.87
CA MET A 62 30.60 -12.83 3.38
C MET A 62 29.61 -12.46 4.50
N LEU A 63 29.75 -13.03 5.69
CA LEU A 63 28.93 -12.63 6.85
C LEU A 63 29.10 -11.15 7.17
N ARG A 64 30.35 -10.66 7.22
CA ARG A 64 30.64 -9.23 7.44
C ARG A 64 30.06 -8.35 6.34
N GLU A 65 30.12 -8.78 5.09
CA GLU A 65 29.53 -8.06 3.97
C GLU A 65 28.00 -8.00 4.09
N GLY A 66 27.35 -9.11 4.44
CA GLY A 66 25.90 -9.15 4.69
C GLY A 66 25.48 -8.22 5.83
N HIS A 67 26.26 -8.14 6.91
CA HIS A 67 26.02 -7.18 7.99
C HIS A 67 26.20 -5.73 7.53
N ARG A 68 27.23 -5.41 6.74
CA ARG A 68 27.39 -4.07 6.14
C ARG A 68 26.22 -3.71 5.23
N ALA A 69 25.70 -4.65 4.45
CA ALA A 69 24.51 -4.42 3.62
C ALA A 69 23.27 -4.08 4.50
N MET A 70 23.11 -4.75 5.64
CA MET A 70 22.07 -4.39 6.63
C MET A 70 22.25 -2.98 7.20
N GLU A 71 23.48 -2.59 7.56
CA GLU A 71 23.79 -1.24 8.05
C GLU A 71 23.50 -0.15 7.03
N ARG A 72 23.69 -0.45 5.73
CA ARG A 72 23.32 0.45 4.62
C ARG A 72 21.82 0.52 4.33
N GLY A 73 20.99 -0.26 5.03
CA GLY A 73 19.55 -0.34 4.77
C GLY A 73 19.22 -1.03 3.44
N ALA A 74 20.09 -1.94 2.99
CA ALA A 74 19.92 -2.78 1.80
C ALA A 74 19.63 -4.24 2.19
N PRO A 75 18.47 -4.53 2.82
CA PRO A 75 18.16 -5.87 3.30
C PRO A 75 18.00 -6.90 2.17
N GLU A 76 17.67 -6.48 0.94
CA GLU A 76 17.61 -7.35 -0.23
C GLU A 76 18.99 -7.92 -0.60
N GLU A 77 20.02 -7.07 -0.56
CA GLU A 77 21.42 -7.44 -0.81
C GLU A 77 21.93 -8.35 0.32
N ALA A 78 21.61 -8.01 1.58
CA ALA A 78 21.95 -8.82 2.74
C ALA A 78 21.35 -10.24 2.66
N LEU A 79 20.09 -10.39 2.22
CA LEU A 79 19.46 -11.70 2.02
C LEU A 79 20.20 -12.55 0.98
N ALA A 80 20.63 -11.94 -0.13
CA ALA A 80 21.38 -12.66 -1.15
C ALA A 80 22.73 -13.17 -0.62
N ILE A 81 23.43 -12.34 0.16
CA ILE A 81 24.72 -12.68 0.76
C ILE A 81 24.56 -13.78 1.82
N PHE A 82 23.64 -13.62 2.78
CA PHE A 82 23.39 -14.64 3.82
C PHE A 82 22.85 -15.95 3.22
N GLY A 83 22.02 -15.88 2.18
CA GLY A 83 21.58 -17.06 1.44
C GLY A 83 22.75 -17.81 0.80
N SER A 84 23.72 -17.08 0.24
CA SER A 84 24.94 -17.68 -0.31
C SER A 84 25.79 -18.35 0.77
N VAL A 85 25.89 -17.75 1.96
CA VAL A 85 26.54 -18.38 3.12
C VAL A 85 25.83 -19.67 3.53
N LEU A 86 24.50 -19.70 3.55
CA LEU A 86 23.73 -20.90 3.92
C LEU A 86 23.84 -22.02 2.88
N VAL A 87 24.10 -21.71 1.60
CA VAL A 87 24.41 -22.72 0.58
C VAL A 87 25.77 -23.39 0.87
N MET A 88 26.73 -22.64 1.41
CA MET A 88 28.08 -23.15 1.74
C MET A 88 28.11 -23.85 3.10
N ASP A 89 27.49 -23.26 4.12
CA ASP A 89 27.35 -23.77 5.49
C ASP A 89 25.88 -23.66 5.93
N PRO A 90 25.07 -24.71 5.69
CA PRO A 90 23.66 -24.73 6.08
C PRO A 90 23.42 -24.64 7.60
N SER A 91 24.44 -24.93 8.42
CA SER A 91 24.36 -24.90 9.87
C SER A 91 24.81 -23.55 10.46
N ASN A 92 25.15 -22.57 9.63
CA ASN A 92 25.65 -21.28 10.07
C ASN A 92 24.57 -20.47 10.80
N LYS A 93 24.69 -20.36 12.12
CA LYS A 93 23.70 -19.66 12.96
C LYS A 93 23.62 -18.16 12.65
N ASP A 94 24.76 -17.54 12.34
CA ASP A 94 24.83 -16.10 12.07
C ASP A 94 24.12 -15.77 10.75
N ALA A 95 24.28 -16.60 9.72
CA ALA A 95 23.57 -16.43 8.45
C ALA A 95 22.04 -16.65 8.60
N HIS A 96 21.62 -17.65 9.38
CA HIS A 96 20.20 -17.85 9.71
C HIS A 96 19.60 -16.65 10.43
N GLN A 97 20.34 -16.07 11.38
CA GLN A 97 19.92 -14.87 12.11
C GLN A 97 19.87 -13.66 11.17
N GLY A 98 20.90 -13.46 10.35
CA GLY A 98 20.97 -12.40 9.33
C GLY A 98 19.81 -12.45 8.34
N MET A 99 19.42 -13.64 7.87
CA MET A 99 18.24 -13.82 7.01
C MET A 99 16.94 -13.37 7.69
N ARG A 100 16.75 -13.72 8.97
CA ARG A 100 15.56 -13.32 9.74
C ARG A 100 15.49 -11.81 9.92
N ASP A 101 16.62 -11.18 10.24
CA ASP A 101 16.67 -9.75 10.49
C ASP A 101 16.51 -8.94 9.20
N ALA A 102 17.11 -9.38 8.10
CA ALA A 102 16.89 -8.80 6.77
C ALA A 102 15.44 -8.92 6.31
N GLY A 103 14.80 -10.09 6.53
CA GLY A 103 13.38 -10.28 6.25
C GLY A 103 12.47 -9.34 7.04
N LYS A 104 12.76 -9.13 8.34
CA LYS A 104 12.04 -8.14 9.16
C LYS A 104 12.23 -6.72 8.65
N ALA A 105 13.46 -6.34 8.28
CA ALA A 105 13.76 -5.02 7.75
C ALA A 105 13.00 -4.73 6.44
N MET A 106 12.93 -5.70 5.52
CA MET A 106 12.10 -5.58 4.30
C MET A 106 10.61 -5.44 4.63
N GLY A 107 10.11 -6.26 5.56
CA GLY A 107 8.71 -6.20 5.99
C GLY A 107 8.35 -4.85 6.62
N ALA A 108 9.28 -4.24 7.37
CA ALA A 108 9.10 -2.90 7.93
C ALA A 108 9.10 -1.83 6.84
N LYS A 109 10.06 -1.87 5.89
CA LYS A 109 10.13 -0.93 4.77
C LYS A 109 8.87 -0.97 3.91
N GLY A 110 8.38 -2.17 3.57
CA GLY A 110 7.14 -2.32 2.80
C GLY A 110 5.89 -1.80 3.52
N LYS A 111 5.84 -1.84 4.86
CA LYS A 111 4.74 -1.22 5.63
C LYS A 111 4.81 0.30 5.59
N VAL A 112 5.99 0.87 5.78
CA VAL A 112 6.20 2.33 5.72
C VAL A 112 5.83 2.87 4.35
N ASP A 113 6.27 2.19 3.27
CA ASP A 113 5.93 2.58 1.90
C ASP A 113 4.42 2.51 1.66
N ARG A 114 3.76 1.45 2.14
CA ARG A 114 2.31 1.30 2.02
C ARG A 114 1.54 2.38 2.76
N GLU A 115 1.95 2.71 3.99
CA GLU A 115 1.31 3.76 4.79
C GLU A 115 1.52 5.14 4.17
N ALA A 116 2.71 5.43 3.66
CA ALA A 116 3.00 6.69 2.97
C ALA A 116 2.16 6.85 1.70
N ILE A 117 2.03 5.77 0.90
CA ILE A 117 1.14 5.75 -0.28
C ILE A 117 -0.31 5.97 0.14
N GLN A 118 -0.77 5.28 1.19
CA GLN A 118 -2.14 5.40 1.68
C GLN A 118 -2.45 6.82 2.17
N GLN A 119 -1.53 7.44 2.93
CA GLN A 119 -1.67 8.82 3.39
C GLN A 119 -1.70 9.80 2.21
N ARG A 120 -0.88 9.59 1.19
CA ARG A 120 -0.90 10.43 -0.02
C ARG A 120 -2.24 10.35 -0.73
N ILE A 121 -2.78 9.14 -0.91
CA ILE A 121 -4.10 8.93 -1.53
C ILE A 121 -5.19 9.64 -0.71
N GLN A 122 -5.17 9.50 0.62
CA GLN A 122 -6.15 10.16 1.49
C GLN A 122 -6.07 11.69 1.42
N ARG A 123 -4.86 12.26 1.41
CA ARG A 123 -4.68 13.72 1.28
C ARG A 123 -5.19 14.23 -0.06
N GLU A 124 -4.93 13.51 -1.14
CA GLU A 124 -5.40 13.88 -2.47
C GLU A 124 -6.93 13.82 -2.55
N GLN A 125 -7.56 12.79 -1.97
CA GLN A 125 -9.02 12.69 -1.89
C GLN A 125 -9.63 13.86 -1.09
N ALA A 126 -9.06 14.18 0.07
CA ALA A 126 -9.52 15.30 0.89
C ALA A 126 -9.37 16.64 0.17
N GLN A 127 -8.24 16.86 -0.51
CA GLN A 127 -8.02 18.07 -1.32
C GLN A 127 -9.02 18.17 -2.48
N ARG A 128 -9.29 17.05 -3.15
CA ARG A 128 -10.27 17.00 -4.23
C ARG A 128 -11.67 17.31 -3.75
N GLU A 129 -12.06 16.80 -2.58
CA GLU A 129 -13.35 17.10 -1.96
C GLU A 129 -13.45 18.57 -1.55
N GLN A 130 -12.41 19.13 -0.93
CA GLN A 130 -12.36 20.56 -0.59
C GLN A 130 -12.47 21.45 -1.83
N ALA A 131 -11.73 21.13 -2.90
CA ALA A 131 -11.80 21.86 -4.16
C ALA A 131 -13.19 21.77 -4.81
N LEU A 132 -13.84 20.59 -4.74
CA LEU A 132 -15.20 20.43 -5.23
C LEU A 132 -16.19 21.26 -4.43
N ARG A 133 -16.06 21.26 -3.10
CA ARG A 133 -16.90 22.06 -2.19
C ARG A 133 -16.75 23.56 -2.47
N GLU A 134 -15.52 24.04 -2.59
CA GLU A 134 -15.25 25.45 -2.90
C GLU A 134 -15.83 25.84 -4.27
N ARG A 135 -15.69 24.96 -5.28
CA ARG A 135 -16.27 25.19 -6.60
C ARG A 135 -17.80 25.31 -6.54
N LEU A 136 -18.46 24.40 -5.82
CA LEU A 136 -19.91 24.42 -5.65
C LEU A 136 -20.36 25.68 -4.89
N GLU A 137 -19.62 26.09 -3.88
CA GLU A 137 -19.90 27.32 -3.12
C GLU A 137 -19.76 28.57 -3.98
N ARG A 138 -18.68 28.67 -4.77
CA ARG A 138 -18.49 29.77 -5.73
C ARG A 138 -19.60 29.81 -6.78
N GLU A 139 -20.02 28.64 -7.28
CA GLU A 139 -21.13 28.55 -8.23
C GLU A 139 -22.46 28.97 -7.61
N ALA A 140 -22.74 28.56 -6.37
CA ALA A 140 -23.92 28.97 -5.63
C ALA A 140 -23.94 30.49 -5.39
N ALA A 141 -22.83 31.06 -4.96
CA ALA A 141 -22.68 32.50 -4.74
C ALA A 141 -22.87 33.29 -6.04
N ALA A 142 -22.28 32.83 -7.16
CA ALA A 142 -22.46 33.45 -8.47
C ALA A 142 -23.92 33.40 -8.93
N ARG A 143 -24.60 32.27 -8.69
CA ARG A 143 -26.04 32.12 -9.02
C ARG A 143 -26.91 33.05 -8.18
N GLU A 144 -26.61 33.20 -6.89
CA GLU A 144 -27.32 34.13 -6.00
C GLU A 144 -27.11 35.59 -6.43
N GLN A 145 -25.88 35.97 -6.76
CA GLN A 145 -25.58 37.32 -7.25
C GLN A 145 -26.32 37.61 -8.56
N ALA A 146 -26.29 36.67 -9.51
CA ALA A 146 -27.03 36.80 -10.76
C ALA A 146 -28.55 36.91 -10.55
N ALA A 147 -29.10 36.23 -9.54
CA ALA A 147 -30.51 36.37 -9.17
C ALA A 147 -30.82 37.76 -8.60
N ARG A 148 -29.96 38.28 -7.71
CA ARG A 148 -30.09 39.63 -7.15
C ARG A 148 -30.00 40.72 -8.22
N ASP A 149 -29.08 40.57 -9.17
CA ASP A 149 -28.91 41.53 -10.27
C ASP A 149 -30.13 41.52 -11.21
N ARG A 150 -30.69 40.34 -11.48
CA ARG A 150 -31.95 40.22 -12.24
C ARG A 150 -33.12 40.87 -11.51
N GLU A 151 -33.23 40.71 -10.21
CA GLU A 151 -34.27 41.36 -9.41
C GLU A 151 -34.14 42.89 -9.43
N ARG A 152 -32.92 43.42 -9.24
CA ARG A 152 -32.64 44.86 -9.36
C ARG A 152 -33.03 45.40 -10.73
N ALA A 153 -32.59 44.72 -11.79
CA ALA A 153 -32.93 45.10 -13.16
C ALA A 153 -34.45 45.06 -13.43
N ALA A 154 -35.17 44.10 -12.86
CA ALA A 154 -36.63 44.02 -12.98
C ALA A 154 -37.32 45.19 -12.27
N ARG A 155 -36.90 45.52 -11.04
CA ARG A 155 -37.43 46.69 -10.30
C ARG A 155 -37.16 48.01 -11.03
N ASP A 156 -36.00 48.17 -11.63
CA ASP A 156 -35.67 49.38 -12.41
C ASP A 156 -36.53 49.50 -13.66
N ARG A 157 -36.82 48.38 -14.35
CA ARG A 157 -37.75 48.36 -15.48
C ARG A 157 -39.17 48.74 -15.06
N GLU A 158 -39.64 48.24 -13.91
CA GLU A 158 -40.95 48.57 -13.38
C GLU A 158 -41.06 50.05 -13.00
N ARG A 159 -40.04 50.60 -12.33
CA ARG A 159 -39.95 52.04 -12.04
C ARG A 159 -40.02 52.89 -13.31
N ARG A 160 -39.31 52.48 -14.37
CA ARG A 160 -39.37 53.18 -15.67
C ARG A 160 -40.73 53.08 -16.34
N ARG A 161 -41.45 51.96 -16.17
CA ARG A 161 -42.79 51.76 -16.74
C ARG A 161 -43.87 52.57 -16.02
N GLY A 162 -43.69 52.84 -14.71
CA GLY A 162 -44.61 53.64 -13.90
C GLY A 162 -44.39 55.15 -13.97
N LEU A 163 -43.40 55.64 -14.71
CA LEU A 163 -43.21 57.09 -14.90
C LEU A 163 -44.33 57.64 -15.80
N PRO A 164 -45.06 58.69 -15.38
CA PRO A 164 -46.07 59.32 -16.23
C PRO A 164 -45.42 59.80 -17.52
N SER A 165 -46.05 59.51 -18.66
CA SER A 165 -45.57 59.98 -19.95
C SER A 165 -45.42 61.51 -19.93
N PRO A 166 -44.33 62.08 -20.47
CA PRO A 166 -44.18 63.53 -20.51
C PRO A 166 -45.36 64.12 -21.29
N SER A 167 -46.11 65.02 -20.67
CA SER A 167 -47.19 65.73 -21.33
C SER A 167 -46.64 66.46 -22.57
N PRO A 168 -47.36 66.44 -23.71
CA PRO A 168 -46.89 67.12 -24.92
C PRO A 168 -46.77 68.63 -24.66
N PRO A 169 -45.77 69.31 -25.27
CA PRO A 169 -45.64 70.76 -25.14
C PRO A 169 -46.86 71.46 -25.76
N SER A 170 -47.40 72.44 -25.03
CA SER A 170 -48.56 73.26 -25.41
C SER A 170 -48.26 74.24 -26.53
#